data_AF-A0A2G6JM39-F1
#
_entry.id   AF-A0A2G6JM39-F1
#
_cell.length_a   1.000
_cell.length_b   1.000
_cell.length_c   1.000
_cell.angle_alpha   90.00
_cell.angle_beta   90.00
_cell.angle_gamma   90.00
#
_symmetry.space_group_name_H-M   'P 1'
#
loop_
_entity.id
_entity.type
_entity.pdbx_description
1 polymer ?
#
loop_
_entity_poly.entity_id
_entity_poly.type
_entity_poly.pdbx_seq_one_letter_code
_entity_poly.pdbx_strand_id
1 'polypeptide(L)'
;MRPLCLLAASALLASPALAQQTLLTRSGGSLGKSLDWEISSPKAWLLLPSLQKGPTPLSLLDPRDSRRLSVGLDLISLSTVGSGGGTARKVSMPLPNSPSLAGLRLRAQFISFPGKVLLIDQVSNATSSILGQAGTWQSGGKMLNVARALPTVSELKDGRVLVAGGGHGTIASGKGLDSSEFYDRDEQRFVPGPRMQVARALHVAVTLKDGRVLLIGGLNSAGKAIASCEIFDPQQKRFFRTGSMKASRALHAAALLPSGKVLVCGGAQDLSDPLKAVGSILKSSEIFDPSTGRWSQGPNMGKHRAIHAISETTGGRLLLVGGVTYGFLNLPGTTKSCELYDPKGNRFVATGSLPYSAGYPTLFPMRKIGGSSDELLAVGGINATINYLAAKAINRAAIYNGKTGRWTSIGNLPTATVSPALGVAGGILHVIGGAAGSVTKPMPIASCARYDAAAKRFYATTKLPVSRGGAVAISLRSGQLLIAGGGGGSSNSALDSGLFWFAR
;
A
#
# COMPACT_ATOMS: atom_id res chain seq x y z
N MET A 1 -0.51 67.70 -12.26
CA MET A 1 0.66 67.15 -11.53
C MET A 1 0.16 66.14 -10.52
N ARG A 2 0.52 64.85 -10.67
CA ARG A 2 0.58 63.90 -9.54
C ARG A 2 1.81 64.26 -8.69
N PRO A 3 1.91 63.82 -7.41
CA PRO A 3 2.58 62.53 -7.17
C PRO A 3 2.00 61.67 -6.02
N LEU A 4 2.10 60.34 -6.22
CA LEU A 4 2.52 59.27 -5.28
C LEU A 4 1.85 59.18 -3.89
N CYS A 5 1.46 58.04 -3.31
CA CYS A 5 1.82 56.63 -3.52
C CYS A 5 1.06 55.71 -2.52
N LEU A 6 0.94 54.42 -2.84
CA LEU A 6 0.86 53.25 -1.92
C LEU A 6 -0.35 53.19 -0.95
N LEU A 7 -1.38 52.36 -1.18
CA LEU A 7 -1.33 50.91 -0.97
C LEU A 7 -2.47 50.20 -1.73
N ALA A 8 -2.18 49.77 -2.95
CA ALA A 8 -2.82 48.62 -3.57
C ALA A 8 -1.93 47.39 -3.28
N ALA A 9 -2.11 46.71 -2.14
CA ALA A 9 -1.43 45.44 -1.87
C ALA A 9 -2.00 44.56 -0.73
N SER A 10 -3.24 44.75 -0.28
CA SER A 10 -3.81 43.89 0.80
C SER A 10 -4.88 42.91 0.33
N ALA A 11 -5.33 43.00 -0.92
CA ALA A 11 -6.33 42.09 -1.49
C ALA A 11 -5.74 40.91 -2.31
N LEU A 12 -4.41 40.82 -2.41
CA LEU A 12 -3.69 39.74 -3.12
C LEU A 12 -2.82 38.86 -2.21
N LEU A 13 -2.90 39.07 -0.88
CA LEU A 13 -2.31 38.20 0.15
C LEU A 13 -3.34 37.72 1.18
N ALA A 14 -4.64 37.77 0.84
CA ALA A 14 -5.50 36.73 1.33
C ALA A 14 -4.99 35.44 0.67
N SER A 15 -4.14 34.69 1.40
CA SER A 15 -4.15 33.24 1.29
C SER A 15 -5.61 32.83 1.07
N PRO A 16 -5.93 31.84 0.23
CA PRO A 16 -7.18 31.16 0.43
C PRO A 16 -7.09 30.69 1.88
N ALA A 17 -7.70 31.43 2.81
CA ALA A 17 -8.04 30.92 4.12
C ALA A 17 -8.68 29.61 3.73
N LEU A 18 -8.00 28.50 4.07
CA LEU A 18 -8.42 27.17 3.66
C LEU A 18 -9.93 27.21 3.77
N ALA A 19 -10.64 27.10 2.65
CA ALA A 19 -12.02 26.71 2.73
C ALA A 19 -11.88 25.39 3.48
N GLN A 20 -12.13 25.42 4.79
CA GLN A 20 -12.10 24.24 5.62
C GLN A 20 -13.17 23.40 4.97
N GLN A 21 -12.75 22.50 4.09
CA GLN A 21 -13.65 21.54 3.50
C GLN A 21 -14.32 20.93 4.71
N THR A 22 -15.63 21.01 4.74
CA THR A 22 -16.36 20.48 5.88
C THR A 22 -16.09 18.98 5.86
N LEU A 23 -15.25 18.52 6.79
CA LEU A 23 -14.70 17.18 6.77
C LEU A 23 -15.65 16.26 7.55
N LEU A 24 -16.22 15.32 6.83
CA LEU A 24 -16.86 14.14 7.38
C LEU A 24 -15.84 13.01 7.34
N THR A 25 -15.32 12.62 8.49
CA THR A 25 -14.49 11.42 8.62
C THR A 25 -15.33 10.31 9.20
N ARG A 26 -15.06 9.07 8.76
CA ARG A 26 -15.84 7.91 9.18
C ARG A 26 -14.96 6.77 9.66
N SER A 27 -15.46 6.01 10.62
CA SER A 27 -14.83 4.79 11.14
C SER A 27 -15.87 3.70 11.44
N GLY A 28 -15.45 2.45 11.61
CA GLY A 28 -16.36 1.32 11.86
C GLY A 28 -16.93 0.66 10.59
N GLY A 29 -18.14 0.08 10.66
CA GLY A 29 -18.82 -0.54 9.52
C GLY A 29 -18.90 -2.07 9.53
N SER A 30 -18.63 -2.71 10.68
CA SER A 30 -18.97 -4.11 10.88
C SER A 30 -20.40 -4.23 11.40
N LEU A 31 -21.15 -5.20 10.90
CA LEU A 31 -22.49 -5.53 11.40
C LEU A 31 -22.42 -5.93 12.89
N GLY A 32 -23.40 -5.52 13.68
CA GLY A 32 -23.43 -5.71 15.14
C GLY A 32 -22.56 -4.71 15.94
N LYS A 33 -21.89 -3.76 15.26
CA LYS A 33 -21.17 -2.64 15.88
C LYS A 33 -21.76 -1.31 15.40
N SER A 34 -21.23 -0.20 15.90
CA SER A 34 -21.60 1.13 15.41
C SER A 34 -20.80 1.53 14.17
N LEU A 35 -21.45 2.30 13.30
CA LEU A 35 -20.80 3.14 12.33
C LEU A 35 -20.67 4.54 12.91
N ASP A 36 -19.44 5.06 12.92
CA ASP A 36 -19.13 6.31 13.59
C ASP A 36 -18.68 7.37 12.57
N TRP A 37 -19.19 8.58 12.72
CA TRP A 37 -18.75 9.77 12.00
C TRP A 37 -18.25 10.82 12.97
N GLU A 38 -17.16 11.49 12.62
CA GLU A 38 -16.76 12.73 13.29
C GLU A 38 -17.14 13.90 12.40
N ILE A 39 -17.94 14.80 12.97
CA ILE A 39 -18.47 15.97 12.29
C ILE A 39 -17.86 17.20 12.95
N SER A 40 -17.07 17.95 12.18
CA SER A 40 -16.53 19.24 12.61
C SER A 40 -17.34 20.36 11.97
N SER A 41 -18.20 21.01 12.75
CA SER A 41 -18.92 22.20 12.30
C SER A 41 -19.22 23.15 13.47
N PRO A 42 -18.97 24.46 13.30
CA PRO A 42 -19.40 25.47 14.28
C PRO A 42 -20.90 25.76 14.19
N LYS A 43 -21.59 25.22 13.19
CA LYS A 43 -23.00 25.50 12.85
C LYS A 43 -23.87 24.28 13.15
N ALA A 44 -25.19 24.48 13.17
CA ALA A 44 -26.14 23.36 13.17
C ALA A 44 -25.99 22.56 11.87
N TRP A 45 -26.16 21.24 11.94
CA TRP A 45 -25.94 20.35 10.82
C TRP A 45 -26.92 19.19 10.77
N LEU A 46 -27.07 18.61 9.58
CA LEU A 46 -27.86 17.43 9.29
C LEU A 46 -27.01 16.40 8.55
N LEU A 47 -26.80 15.23 9.16
CA LEU A 47 -26.14 14.08 8.54
C LEU A 47 -27.16 13.25 7.76
N LEU A 48 -26.82 12.91 6.51
CA LEU A 48 -27.67 12.20 5.55
C LEU A 48 -26.99 10.89 5.13
N PRO A 49 -27.16 9.79 5.90
CA PRO A 49 -26.78 8.46 5.47
C PRO A 49 -27.75 7.95 4.38
N SER A 50 -27.28 7.16 3.42
CA SER A 50 -28.11 6.60 2.35
C SER A 50 -27.46 5.37 1.73
N LEU A 51 -28.26 4.37 1.35
CA LEU A 51 -27.82 3.25 0.52
C LEU A 51 -27.83 3.60 -0.98
N GLN A 52 -28.56 4.64 -1.37
CA GLN A 52 -28.62 5.15 -2.72
C GLN A 52 -27.47 6.13 -3.03
N LYS A 53 -27.10 6.22 -4.30
CA LYS A 53 -26.11 7.18 -4.81
C LYS A 53 -26.86 8.41 -5.34
N GLY A 54 -26.33 9.61 -5.09
CA GLY A 54 -26.80 10.85 -5.72
C GLY A 54 -26.58 10.86 -7.24
N PRO A 55 -27.06 11.88 -7.96
CA PRO A 55 -27.04 13.28 -7.54
C PRO A 55 -28.40 13.82 -7.08
N THR A 56 -28.57 14.01 -5.76
CA THR A 56 -29.82 14.55 -5.20
C THR A 56 -29.75 16.08 -5.17
N PRO A 57 -30.66 16.82 -5.86
CA PRO A 57 -30.70 18.28 -5.78
C PRO A 57 -30.99 18.76 -4.36
N LEU A 58 -30.28 19.79 -3.90
CA LEU A 58 -30.58 20.42 -2.62
C LEU A 58 -31.85 21.30 -2.66
N SER A 59 -32.35 21.61 -3.86
CA SER A 59 -33.62 22.32 -4.06
C SER A 59 -34.83 21.61 -3.45
N LEU A 60 -34.72 20.32 -3.12
CA LEU A 60 -35.73 19.57 -2.37
C LEU A 60 -35.83 20.01 -0.90
N LEU A 61 -34.75 20.55 -0.33
CA LEU A 61 -34.66 21.01 1.06
C LEU A 61 -34.67 22.54 1.16
N ASP A 62 -34.01 23.22 0.21
CA ASP A 62 -33.95 24.68 0.10
C ASP A 62 -34.12 25.09 -1.37
N PRO A 63 -35.29 25.61 -1.79
CA PRO A 63 -35.58 25.94 -3.19
C PRO A 63 -34.59 26.92 -3.84
N ARG A 64 -33.77 27.63 -3.07
CA ARG A 64 -32.76 28.58 -3.56
C ARG A 64 -31.38 27.94 -3.80
N ASP A 65 -31.18 26.70 -3.37
CA ASP A 65 -29.89 26.01 -3.49
C ASP A 65 -29.82 25.15 -4.75
N SER A 66 -28.88 25.48 -5.63
CA SER A 66 -28.62 24.77 -6.89
C SER A 66 -27.59 23.65 -6.78
N ARG A 67 -26.94 23.49 -5.61
CA ARG A 67 -25.96 22.43 -5.36
C ARG A 67 -26.64 21.06 -5.27
N ARG A 68 -25.81 20.01 -5.30
CA ARG A 68 -26.25 18.61 -5.28
C ARG A 68 -25.49 17.80 -4.22
N LEU A 69 -26.18 16.84 -3.63
CA LEU A 69 -25.59 15.80 -2.80
C LEU A 69 -25.15 14.62 -3.65
N SER A 70 -24.07 13.98 -3.25
CA SER A 70 -23.57 12.71 -3.78
C SER A 70 -24.28 11.49 -3.17
N VAL A 71 -25.19 11.71 -2.23
CA VAL A 71 -26.02 10.68 -1.57
C VAL A 71 -27.47 10.79 -2.01
N GLY A 72 -28.19 9.67 -1.97
CA GLY A 72 -29.65 9.65 -2.15
C GLY A 72 -30.40 10.14 -0.90
N LEU A 73 -31.72 10.28 -1.02
CA LEU A 73 -32.65 10.40 0.09
C LEU A 73 -33.49 9.13 0.10
N ASP A 74 -33.21 8.21 1.01
CA ASP A 74 -33.94 6.93 1.14
C ASP A 74 -34.43 6.71 2.57
N LEU A 75 -35.19 5.64 2.81
CA LEU A 75 -35.76 5.34 4.13
C LEU A 75 -34.70 5.05 5.21
N ILE A 76 -33.44 4.83 4.83
CA ILE A 76 -32.29 4.67 5.74
C ILE A 76 -31.61 6.01 6.02
N SER A 77 -32.05 7.10 5.38
CA SER A 77 -31.70 8.48 5.74
C SER A 77 -32.27 8.85 7.11
N LEU A 78 -31.70 8.23 8.15
CA LEU A 78 -31.77 8.66 9.53
C LEU A 78 -31.07 10.01 9.60
N SER A 79 -31.87 11.05 9.49
CA SER A 79 -31.40 12.43 9.52
C SER A 79 -30.99 12.75 10.96
N THR A 80 -29.69 12.64 11.27
CA THR A 80 -29.18 13.05 12.59
C THR A 80 -28.95 14.54 12.56
N VAL A 81 -29.63 15.28 13.44
CA VAL A 81 -29.46 16.73 13.62
C VAL A 81 -28.50 16.97 14.78
N GLY A 82 -27.60 17.93 14.64
CA GLY A 82 -26.76 18.42 15.73
C GLY A 82 -26.63 19.94 15.71
N SER A 83 -26.36 20.54 16.87
CA SER A 83 -26.04 21.96 17.03
C SER A 83 -24.53 22.16 17.17
N GLY A 84 -24.00 23.25 16.61
CA GLY A 84 -22.56 23.53 16.55
C GLY A 84 -21.92 23.85 17.91
N GLY A 85 -20.62 23.59 18.02
CA GLY A 85 -19.78 23.94 19.19
C GLY A 85 -18.29 24.09 18.87
N GLY A 86 -17.92 24.15 17.59
CA GLY A 86 -16.53 24.30 17.11
C GLY A 86 -15.64 23.05 17.26
N THR A 87 -15.99 22.12 18.15
CA THR A 87 -15.29 20.83 18.33
C THR A 87 -15.93 19.72 17.51
N ALA A 88 -15.11 18.76 17.04
CA ALA A 88 -15.61 17.59 16.32
C ALA A 88 -16.50 16.75 17.23
N ARG A 89 -17.73 16.45 16.78
CA ARG A 89 -18.68 15.59 17.51
C ARG A 89 -18.77 14.23 16.87
N LYS A 90 -18.75 13.19 17.71
CA LYS A 90 -18.96 11.81 17.29
C LYS A 90 -20.45 11.52 17.16
N VAL A 91 -20.86 11.07 15.98
CA VAL A 91 -22.21 10.55 15.69
C VAL A 91 -22.08 9.05 15.47
N SER A 92 -22.87 8.27 16.19
CA SER A 92 -22.85 6.81 16.11
C SER A 92 -24.19 6.29 15.63
N MET A 93 -24.17 5.46 14.58
CA MET A 93 -25.33 4.71 14.12
C MET A 93 -25.10 3.23 14.38
N PRO A 94 -25.85 2.60 15.31
CA PRO A 94 -25.74 1.17 15.55
C PRO A 94 -26.19 0.39 14.31
N LEU A 95 -25.39 -0.60 13.89
CA LEU A 95 -25.76 -1.48 12.79
C LEU A 95 -26.30 -2.80 13.34
N PRO A 96 -27.51 -3.23 12.92
CA PRO A 96 -28.02 -4.53 13.34
C PRO A 96 -27.10 -5.63 12.81
N ASN A 97 -26.97 -6.72 13.58
CA ASN A 97 -26.20 -7.88 13.16
C ASN A 97 -27.01 -8.74 12.17
N SER A 98 -27.34 -8.19 11.00
CA SER A 98 -28.15 -8.84 9.97
C SER A 98 -27.33 -9.16 8.72
N PRO A 99 -27.19 -10.45 8.34
CA PRO A 99 -26.47 -10.84 7.12
C PRO A 99 -27.01 -10.19 5.83
N SER A 100 -28.29 -9.84 5.77
CA SER A 100 -28.90 -9.18 4.60
C SER A 100 -28.31 -7.81 4.29
N LEU A 101 -27.62 -7.18 5.25
CA LEU A 101 -26.96 -5.90 5.07
C LEU A 101 -25.51 -6.04 4.56
N ALA A 102 -24.94 -7.24 4.60
CA ALA A 102 -23.56 -7.46 4.19
C ALA A 102 -23.37 -7.19 2.69
N GLY A 103 -22.35 -6.39 2.35
CA GLY A 103 -22.04 -5.98 0.98
C GLY A 103 -22.75 -4.71 0.52
N LEU A 104 -23.78 -4.25 1.25
CA LEU A 104 -24.41 -2.98 0.94
C LEU A 104 -23.42 -1.83 1.15
N ARG A 105 -23.49 -0.83 0.26
CA ARG A 105 -22.67 0.38 0.35
C ARG A 105 -23.50 1.50 0.94
N LEU A 106 -23.22 1.82 2.19
CA LEU A 106 -23.75 3.02 2.83
C LEU A 106 -22.90 4.22 2.43
N ARG A 107 -23.55 5.33 2.10
CA ARG A 107 -22.92 6.62 1.81
C ARG A 107 -23.41 7.65 2.82
N ALA A 108 -22.62 8.67 3.10
CA ALA A 108 -23.05 9.77 3.96
C ALA A 108 -22.41 11.10 3.55
N GLN A 109 -23.20 12.15 3.69
CA GLN A 109 -22.78 13.56 3.64
C GLN A 109 -23.54 14.32 4.71
N PHE A 110 -23.03 15.46 5.15
CA PHE A 110 -23.81 16.36 5.97
C PHE A 110 -23.91 17.75 5.34
N ILE A 111 -24.99 18.43 5.67
CA ILE A 111 -25.22 19.84 5.36
C ILE A 111 -25.25 20.65 6.65
N SER A 112 -24.85 21.92 6.58
CA SER A 112 -24.93 22.83 7.74
C SER A 112 -25.77 24.07 7.43
N PHE A 113 -26.28 24.70 8.49
CA PHE A 113 -27.19 25.85 8.41
C PHE A 113 -26.63 27.05 9.17
N PRO A 114 -26.87 28.30 8.72
CA PRO A 114 -26.37 29.50 9.36
C PRO A 114 -27.03 29.82 10.72
N GLY A 115 -27.99 29.02 11.18
CA GLY A 115 -28.56 29.07 12.54
C GLY A 115 -29.82 29.92 12.71
N LYS A 116 -30.13 30.86 11.80
CA LYS A 116 -31.37 31.68 11.85
C LYS A 116 -32.35 31.43 10.70
N VAL A 117 -31.87 30.83 9.60
CA VAL A 117 -32.68 30.47 8.43
C VAL A 117 -32.29 29.05 8.04
N LEU A 118 -33.25 28.24 7.58
CA LEU A 118 -33.03 26.91 6.96
C LEU A 118 -32.38 27.02 5.57
N LEU A 119 -31.47 27.98 5.38
CA LEU A 119 -30.62 28.09 4.20
C LEU A 119 -29.44 27.13 4.36
N ILE A 120 -29.09 26.42 3.31
CA ILE A 120 -27.92 25.54 3.38
C ILE A 120 -26.65 26.39 3.23
N ASP A 121 -25.77 26.30 4.22
CA ASP A 121 -24.49 27.00 4.26
C ASP A 121 -23.41 26.18 3.53
N GLN A 122 -23.12 24.98 4.03
CA GLN A 122 -22.06 24.11 3.49
C GLN A 122 -22.54 22.68 3.28
N VAL A 123 -21.85 21.97 2.38
CA VAL A 123 -21.99 20.55 2.08
C VAL A 123 -20.63 19.87 2.30
N SER A 124 -20.59 18.77 3.03
CA SER A 124 -19.35 18.03 3.30
C SER A 124 -18.85 17.21 2.10
N ASN A 125 -17.61 16.71 2.20
CA ASN A 125 -17.19 15.58 1.37
C ASN A 125 -18.12 14.36 1.56
N ALA A 126 -18.21 13.51 0.54
CA ALA A 126 -18.93 12.24 0.63
C ALA A 126 -18.05 11.17 1.26
N THR A 127 -18.68 10.33 2.09
CA THR A 127 -18.06 9.11 2.60
C THR A 127 -18.85 7.89 2.14
N SER A 128 -18.18 6.75 2.00
CA SER A 128 -18.83 5.47 1.74
C SER A 128 -18.21 4.33 2.57
N SER A 129 -19.04 3.33 2.84
CA SER A 129 -18.68 2.13 3.56
C SER A 129 -19.34 0.93 2.94
N ILE A 130 -18.55 -0.09 2.61
CA ILE A 130 -19.09 -1.44 2.50
C ILE A 130 -19.39 -1.94 3.92
N LEU A 131 -20.62 -2.37 4.15
CA LEU A 131 -21.03 -3.04 5.38
C LEU A 131 -20.58 -4.51 5.30
N GLY A 132 -19.99 -5.04 6.37
CA GLY A 132 -19.51 -6.41 6.36
C GLY A 132 -19.59 -7.10 7.70
N GLN A 133 -19.60 -8.41 7.67
CA GLN A 133 -19.63 -9.23 8.86
C GLN A 133 -18.22 -9.45 9.39
N ALA A 134 -18.04 -9.32 10.70
CA ALA A 134 -16.75 -9.47 11.35
C ALA A 134 -16.16 -10.88 11.13
N GLY A 135 -14.87 -10.95 10.78
CA GLY A 135 -14.19 -12.19 10.44
C GLY A 135 -14.51 -12.75 9.04
N THR A 136 -15.11 -11.96 8.15
CA THR A 136 -15.44 -12.38 6.78
C THR A 136 -14.83 -11.46 5.72
N TRP A 137 -14.70 -11.98 4.50
CA TRP A 137 -14.35 -11.21 3.32
C TRP A 137 -15.62 -10.78 2.59
N GLN A 138 -15.79 -9.49 2.39
CA GLN A 138 -16.89 -8.94 1.60
C GLN A 138 -16.39 -8.49 0.23
N SER A 139 -17.15 -8.81 -0.82
CA SER A 139 -16.83 -8.33 -2.17
C SER A 139 -17.00 -6.82 -2.28
N GLY A 140 -15.98 -6.16 -2.83
CA GLY A 140 -16.06 -4.77 -3.29
C GLY A 140 -16.47 -4.65 -4.76
N GLY A 141 -16.66 -5.79 -5.45
CA GLY A 141 -16.88 -5.85 -6.90
C GLY A 141 -15.63 -5.47 -7.70
N LYS A 142 -15.85 -4.95 -8.92
CA LYS A 142 -14.81 -4.31 -9.72
C LYS A 142 -14.41 -3.00 -9.06
N MET A 143 -13.15 -2.89 -8.65
CA MET A 143 -12.67 -1.73 -7.90
C MET A 143 -11.58 -0.98 -8.66
N LEU A 144 -10.60 -1.68 -9.21
CA LEU A 144 -9.55 -1.09 -10.04
C LEU A 144 -10.10 -0.79 -11.44
N ASN A 145 -9.62 0.29 -12.02
CA ASN A 145 -9.92 0.68 -13.39
C ASN A 145 -9.10 -0.15 -14.38
N VAL A 146 -7.89 -0.55 -13.99
CA VAL A 146 -7.02 -1.44 -14.77
C VAL A 146 -6.61 -2.64 -13.92
N ALA A 147 -6.87 -3.84 -14.44
CA ALA A 147 -6.45 -5.08 -13.81
C ALA A 147 -4.92 -5.15 -13.69
N ARG A 148 -4.40 -5.43 -12.48
CA ARG A 148 -2.95 -5.44 -12.22
C ARG A 148 -2.54 -6.42 -11.14
N ALA A 149 -1.40 -7.07 -11.34
CA ALA A 149 -0.67 -7.81 -10.32
C ALA A 149 0.67 -7.13 -10.02
N LEU A 150 1.18 -7.32 -8.80
CA LEU A 150 2.48 -6.80 -8.35
C LEU A 150 2.67 -5.28 -8.54
N PRO A 151 1.66 -4.42 -8.28
CA PRO A 151 1.87 -2.99 -8.29
C PRO A 151 2.61 -2.53 -7.03
N THR A 152 3.13 -1.31 -7.06
CA THR A 152 3.58 -0.64 -5.84
C THR A 152 2.43 0.13 -5.22
N VAL A 153 2.46 0.23 -3.89
CA VAL A 153 1.44 0.91 -3.07
C VAL A 153 2.16 1.92 -2.19
N SER A 154 1.83 3.20 -2.32
CA SER A 154 2.45 4.27 -1.55
C SER A 154 1.39 5.17 -0.93
N GLU A 155 1.46 5.35 0.38
CA GLU A 155 0.64 6.32 1.08
C GLU A 155 1.20 7.73 0.90
N LEU A 156 0.35 8.65 0.47
CA LEU A 156 0.66 10.05 0.27
C LEU A 156 0.34 10.85 1.54
N LYS A 157 0.99 12.01 1.69
CA LYS A 157 0.78 12.90 2.85
C LYS A 157 -0.66 13.41 2.99
N ASP A 158 -1.40 13.49 1.88
CA ASP A 158 -2.81 13.89 1.85
C ASP A 158 -3.78 12.75 2.21
N GLY A 159 -3.27 11.56 2.53
CA GLY A 159 -4.09 10.41 2.90
C GLY A 159 -4.69 9.65 1.72
N ARG A 160 -4.33 9.97 0.46
CA ARG A 160 -4.60 9.09 -0.67
C ARG A 160 -3.55 7.98 -0.75
N VAL A 161 -3.90 6.87 -1.38
CA VAL A 161 -2.95 5.78 -1.67
C VAL A 161 -2.71 5.72 -3.16
N LEU A 162 -1.48 5.93 -3.60
CA LEU A 162 -1.05 5.72 -4.96
C LEU A 162 -0.81 4.23 -5.19
N VAL A 163 -1.47 3.67 -6.19
CA VAL A 163 -1.18 2.36 -6.76
C VAL A 163 -0.59 2.57 -8.15
N ALA A 164 0.67 2.18 -8.36
CA ALA A 164 1.38 2.45 -9.60
C ALA A 164 1.92 1.18 -10.26
N GLY A 165 1.78 1.13 -11.58
CA GLY A 165 2.32 0.06 -12.40
C GLY A 165 1.80 -1.32 -12.00
N GLY A 166 2.72 -2.27 -11.86
CA GLY A 166 2.38 -3.68 -11.86
C GLY A 166 2.22 -4.17 -13.29
N GLY A 167 1.58 -5.31 -13.48
CA GLY A 167 1.52 -5.91 -14.80
C GLY A 167 0.56 -7.07 -14.94
N HIS A 168 0.45 -7.50 -16.19
CA HIS A 168 0.01 -8.85 -16.53
C HIS A 168 1.21 -9.80 -16.44
N GLY A 169 0.98 -11.05 -16.05
CA GLY A 169 2.03 -12.06 -15.92
C GLY A 169 2.41 -12.37 -14.48
N THR A 170 3.56 -13.01 -14.29
CA THR A 170 3.99 -13.55 -12.98
C THR A 170 5.20 -12.80 -12.42
N ILE A 171 5.66 -13.19 -11.23
CA ILE A 171 6.94 -12.73 -10.65
C ILE A 171 8.17 -13.04 -11.54
N ALA A 172 8.02 -13.87 -12.58
CA ALA A 172 9.07 -14.24 -13.52
C ALA A 172 8.87 -13.67 -14.95
N SER A 173 7.69 -13.14 -15.29
CA SER A 173 7.34 -12.73 -16.67
C SER A 173 6.43 -11.50 -16.75
N GLY A 174 6.54 -10.60 -15.76
CA GLY A 174 5.69 -9.42 -15.66
C GLY A 174 5.86 -8.45 -16.83
N LYS A 175 4.76 -8.09 -17.51
CA LYS A 175 4.70 -7.01 -18.49
C LYS A 175 4.18 -5.74 -17.82
N GLY A 176 5.03 -4.72 -17.75
CA GLY A 176 4.73 -3.48 -17.03
C GLY A 176 3.51 -2.73 -17.58
N LEU A 177 2.77 -2.10 -16.68
CA LEU A 177 1.75 -1.10 -16.97
C LEU A 177 2.30 0.31 -16.71
N ASP A 178 1.85 1.29 -17.49
CA ASP A 178 2.15 2.71 -17.30
C ASP A 178 1.08 3.44 -16.46
N SER A 179 -0.05 2.80 -16.21
CA SER A 179 -1.16 3.41 -15.48
C SER A 179 -0.93 3.45 -13.96
N SER A 180 -1.46 4.48 -13.32
CA SER A 180 -1.61 4.56 -11.88
C SER A 180 -3.06 4.86 -11.50
N GLU A 181 -3.39 4.58 -10.24
CA GLU A 181 -4.69 4.84 -9.66
C GLU A 181 -4.50 5.36 -8.24
N PHE A 182 -5.41 6.23 -7.77
CA PHE A 182 -5.48 6.61 -6.37
C PHE A 182 -6.63 5.88 -5.71
N TYR A 183 -6.40 5.31 -4.53
CA TYR A 183 -7.48 4.88 -3.67
C TYR A 183 -7.95 6.06 -2.82
N ASP A 184 -9.20 6.48 -3.06
CA ASP A 184 -9.94 7.40 -2.20
C ASP A 184 -10.50 6.61 -1.02
N ARG A 185 -10.02 6.93 0.18
CA ARG A 185 -10.40 6.24 1.42
C ARG A 185 -11.77 6.66 1.94
N ASP A 186 -12.20 7.89 1.64
CA ASP A 186 -13.48 8.41 2.09
C ASP A 186 -14.59 7.76 1.28
N GLU A 187 -14.46 7.77 -0.05
CA GLU A 187 -15.46 7.16 -0.94
C GLU A 187 -15.24 5.67 -1.19
N GLN A 188 -14.17 5.06 -0.65
CA GLN A 188 -13.80 3.65 -0.84
C GLN A 188 -13.84 3.21 -2.32
N ARG A 189 -13.11 3.94 -3.17
CA ARG A 189 -13.01 3.65 -4.61
C ARG A 189 -11.63 3.98 -5.16
N PHE A 190 -11.27 3.33 -6.27
CA PHE A 190 -10.11 3.75 -7.05
C PHE A 190 -10.53 4.78 -8.09
N VAL A 191 -9.75 5.84 -8.22
CA VAL A 191 -9.86 6.84 -9.28
C VAL A 191 -8.63 6.79 -10.17
N PRO A 192 -8.78 6.98 -11.50
CA PRO A 192 -7.65 7.05 -12.40
C PRO A 192 -6.63 8.12 -11.96
N GLY A 193 -5.35 7.75 -11.97
CA GLY A 193 -4.24 8.66 -11.74
C GLY A 193 -3.55 9.06 -13.05
N PRO A 194 -2.51 9.91 -12.98
CA PRO A 194 -1.67 10.20 -14.14
C PRO A 194 -0.96 8.94 -14.63
N ARG A 195 -0.48 8.95 -15.88
CA ARG A 195 0.31 7.85 -16.43
C ARG A 195 1.81 8.12 -16.22
N MET A 196 2.56 7.07 -15.94
CA MET A 196 4.02 7.06 -16.03
C MET A 196 4.45 7.17 -17.49
N GLN A 197 5.64 7.70 -17.73
CA GLN A 197 6.23 7.78 -19.07
C GLN A 197 6.84 6.44 -19.52
N VAL A 198 7.17 5.57 -18.57
CA VAL A 198 7.65 4.21 -18.85
C VAL A 198 6.79 3.25 -18.04
N ALA A 199 6.28 2.21 -18.71
CA ALA A 199 5.55 1.15 -18.04
C ALA A 199 6.46 0.34 -17.10
N ARG A 200 5.96 -0.09 -15.93
CA ARG A 200 6.78 -0.74 -14.89
C ARG A 200 6.03 -1.83 -14.12
N ALA A 201 6.56 -3.05 -14.12
CA ALA A 201 6.24 -4.13 -13.15
C ALA A 201 7.49 -4.48 -12.33
N LEU A 202 7.33 -5.10 -11.15
CA LEU A 202 8.48 -5.54 -10.31
C LEU A 202 9.50 -4.41 -9.99
N HIS A 203 9.02 -3.16 -10.03
CA HIS A 203 9.77 -1.97 -9.64
C HIS A 203 9.58 -1.74 -8.13
N VAL A 204 10.46 -0.96 -7.54
CA VAL A 204 10.30 -0.52 -6.14
C VAL A 204 9.84 0.93 -6.12
N ALA A 205 8.90 1.26 -5.24
CA ALA A 205 8.51 2.63 -4.96
C ALA A 205 8.98 3.03 -3.56
N VAL A 206 9.60 4.21 -3.44
CA VAL A 206 10.08 4.77 -2.18
C VAL A 206 9.46 6.16 -2.00
N THR A 207 8.69 6.34 -0.93
CA THR A 207 8.20 7.67 -0.52
C THR A 207 9.37 8.47 0.05
N LEU A 208 9.68 9.60 -0.57
CA LEU A 208 10.72 10.53 -0.17
C LEU A 208 10.26 11.39 1.03
N LYS A 209 11.21 12.00 1.74
CA LYS A 209 10.89 12.85 2.92
C LYS A 209 9.97 14.04 2.58
N ASP A 210 10.11 14.59 1.39
CA ASP A 210 9.25 15.68 0.90
C ASP A 210 7.82 15.23 0.55
N GLY A 211 7.57 13.91 0.46
CA GLY A 211 6.26 13.32 0.15
C GLY A 211 6.08 12.93 -1.31
N ARG A 212 7.06 13.20 -2.18
CA ARG A 212 7.10 12.64 -3.53
C ARG A 212 7.38 11.14 -3.50
N VAL A 213 7.02 10.41 -4.54
CA VAL A 213 7.26 8.95 -4.62
C VAL A 213 8.22 8.66 -5.77
N LEU A 214 9.35 8.04 -5.48
CA LEU A 214 10.34 7.61 -6.48
C LEU A 214 10.07 6.16 -6.90
N LEU A 215 9.91 5.93 -8.20
CA LEU A 215 9.72 4.63 -8.83
C LEU A 215 11.01 4.23 -9.54
N ILE A 216 11.55 3.05 -9.18
CA ILE A 216 12.91 2.64 -9.50
C ILE A 216 12.89 1.37 -10.34
N GLY A 217 13.44 1.44 -11.55
CA GLY A 217 13.68 0.29 -12.41
C GLY A 217 12.43 -0.55 -12.70
N GLY A 218 12.58 -1.87 -12.57
CA GLY A 218 11.56 -2.87 -12.85
C GLY A 218 11.62 -3.40 -14.28
N LEU A 219 10.50 -3.95 -14.74
CA LEU A 219 10.28 -4.46 -16.09
C LEU A 219 9.38 -3.53 -16.88
N ASN A 220 9.74 -3.23 -18.13
CA ASN A 220 8.88 -2.48 -19.03
C ASN A 220 7.77 -3.35 -19.66
N SER A 221 6.98 -2.79 -20.57
CA SER A 221 5.91 -3.50 -21.29
C SER A 221 6.40 -4.69 -22.13
N ALA A 222 7.66 -4.67 -22.55
CA ALA A 222 8.32 -5.77 -23.25
C ALA A 222 8.95 -6.82 -22.30
N GLY A 223 8.81 -6.65 -20.98
CA GLY A 223 9.42 -7.55 -19.99
C GLY A 223 10.94 -7.38 -19.83
N LYS A 224 11.53 -6.28 -20.34
CA LYS A 224 12.95 -5.98 -20.21
C LYS A 224 13.23 -5.16 -18.95
N ALA A 225 14.29 -5.52 -18.22
CA ALA A 225 14.73 -4.74 -17.07
C ALA A 225 15.21 -3.35 -17.50
N ILE A 226 14.79 -2.32 -16.77
CA ILE A 226 15.10 -0.91 -17.09
C ILE A 226 15.88 -0.22 -15.98
N ALA A 227 16.68 0.78 -16.38
CA ALA A 227 17.44 1.64 -15.46
C ALA A 227 16.74 2.97 -15.17
N SER A 228 15.75 3.32 -16.00
CA SER A 228 15.00 4.58 -15.85
C SER A 228 14.29 4.63 -14.50
N CYS A 229 14.13 5.83 -13.96
CA CYS A 229 13.39 6.11 -12.74
C CYS A 229 12.44 7.28 -12.96
N GLU A 230 11.35 7.31 -12.22
CA GLU A 230 10.36 8.38 -12.29
C GLU A 230 9.93 8.83 -10.89
N ILE A 231 9.60 10.11 -10.75
CA ILE A 231 9.08 10.68 -9.51
C ILE A 231 7.63 11.10 -9.74
N PHE A 232 6.73 10.59 -8.91
CA PHE A 232 5.40 11.14 -8.77
C PHE A 232 5.43 12.35 -7.83
N ASP A 233 5.00 13.50 -8.34
CA ASP A 233 4.79 14.71 -7.55
C ASP A 233 3.30 14.84 -7.21
N PRO A 234 2.90 14.72 -5.93
CA PRO A 234 1.51 14.84 -5.51
C PRO A 234 0.92 16.24 -5.69
N GLN A 235 1.74 17.30 -5.67
CA GLN A 235 1.28 18.68 -5.87
C GLN A 235 0.91 18.91 -7.34
N GLN A 236 1.78 18.45 -8.24
CA GLN A 236 1.57 18.59 -9.69
C GLN A 236 0.72 17.48 -10.29
N LYS A 237 0.39 16.45 -9.51
CA LYS A 237 -0.39 15.26 -9.88
C LYS A 237 0.11 14.63 -11.18
N ARG A 238 1.44 14.50 -11.34
CA ARG A 238 2.06 13.92 -12.54
C ARG A 238 3.38 13.20 -12.23
N PHE A 239 3.81 12.37 -13.17
CA PHE A 239 5.10 11.70 -13.14
C PHE A 239 6.16 12.48 -13.94
N PHE A 240 7.37 12.54 -13.41
CA PHE A 240 8.55 13.13 -14.06
C PHE A 240 9.64 12.08 -14.20
N ARG A 241 10.31 12.02 -15.35
CA ARG A 241 11.60 11.32 -15.43
C ARG A 241 12.63 12.03 -14.55
N THR A 242 13.45 11.23 -13.90
CA THR A 242 14.63 11.69 -13.15
C THR A 242 15.88 10.98 -13.67
N GLY A 243 17.03 11.19 -13.04
CA GLY A 243 18.24 10.44 -13.34
C GLY A 243 18.00 8.93 -13.38
N SER A 244 18.69 8.26 -14.29
CA SER A 244 18.64 6.80 -14.42
C SER A 244 19.78 6.15 -13.64
N MET A 245 19.55 4.94 -13.16
CA MET A 245 20.62 4.09 -12.63
C MET A 245 21.64 3.77 -13.75
N LYS A 246 22.88 3.45 -13.37
CA LYS A 246 23.89 2.94 -14.28
C LYS A 246 23.55 1.51 -14.73
N ALA A 247 23.06 0.67 -13.83
CA ALA A 247 22.60 -0.67 -14.16
C ALA A 247 21.07 -0.72 -14.25
N SER A 248 20.54 -1.41 -15.27
CA SER A 248 19.14 -1.82 -15.28
C SER A 248 18.89 -2.87 -14.21
N ARG A 249 17.76 -2.78 -13.50
CA ARG A 249 17.48 -3.69 -12.39
C ARG A 249 15.99 -4.02 -12.29
N ALA A 250 15.67 -5.30 -12.21
CA ALA A 250 14.41 -5.81 -11.67
C ALA A 250 14.72 -6.76 -10.49
N LEU A 251 13.72 -7.05 -9.65
CA LEU A 251 13.89 -7.91 -8.47
C LEU A 251 14.97 -7.41 -7.47
N HIS A 252 15.25 -6.11 -7.52
CA HIS A 252 16.14 -5.41 -6.60
C HIS A 252 15.36 -4.96 -5.37
N ALA A 253 16.08 -4.47 -4.37
CA ALA A 253 15.49 -3.83 -3.21
C ALA A 253 15.94 -2.36 -3.14
N ALA A 254 15.09 -1.49 -2.62
CA ALA A 254 15.43 -0.10 -2.37
C ALA A 254 14.78 0.41 -1.09
N ALA A 255 15.43 1.35 -0.41
CA ALA A 255 14.91 1.98 0.79
C ALA A 255 15.44 3.41 0.98
N LEU A 256 14.62 4.22 1.67
CA LEU A 256 14.97 5.57 2.08
C LEU A 256 16.04 5.51 3.18
N LEU A 257 17.06 6.33 3.07
CA LEU A 257 18.10 6.51 4.09
C LEU A 257 17.73 7.65 5.05
N PRO A 258 18.31 7.66 6.26
CA PRO A 258 18.14 8.78 7.21
C PRO A 258 18.56 10.13 6.66
N SER A 259 19.47 10.17 5.68
CA SER A 259 19.85 11.41 4.98
C SER A 259 18.75 11.96 4.07
N GLY A 260 17.76 11.15 3.69
CA GLY A 260 16.76 11.45 2.66
C GLY A 260 17.12 10.94 1.27
N LYS A 261 18.35 10.45 1.06
CA LYS A 261 18.75 9.74 -0.16
C LYS A 261 18.11 8.35 -0.23
N VAL A 262 18.11 7.71 -1.40
CA VAL A 262 17.55 6.36 -1.57
C VAL A 262 18.66 5.40 -1.99
N LEU A 263 18.83 4.30 -1.25
CA LEU A 263 19.71 3.20 -1.64
C LEU A 263 18.92 2.22 -2.50
N VAL A 264 19.49 1.80 -3.64
CA VAL A 264 19.03 0.64 -4.41
C VAL A 264 20.16 -0.39 -4.48
N CYS A 265 19.84 -1.68 -4.31
CA CYS A 265 20.85 -2.73 -4.32
C CYS A 265 20.36 -4.03 -4.96
N GLY A 266 21.31 -4.72 -5.61
CA GLY A 266 21.09 -6.03 -6.20
C GLY A 266 20.11 -6.03 -7.38
N GLY A 267 19.38 -7.13 -7.54
CA GLY A 267 18.50 -7.39 -8.67
C GLY A 267 19.20 -8.05 -9.85
N ALA A 268 18.47 -8.27 -10.94
CA ALA A 268 18.96 -8.88 -12.17
C ALA A 268 18.77 -7.92 -13.37
N GLN A 269 19.69 -7.99 -14.34
CA GLN A 269 19.67 -7.13 -15.53
C GLN A 269 18.95 -7.73 -16.73
N ASP A 270 18.85 -9.05 -16.79
CA ASP A 270 18.22 -9.76 -17.91
C ASP A 270 17.32 -10.87 -17.37
N LEU A 271 16.01 -10.76 -17.64
CA LEU A 271 15.01 -11.73 -17.23
C LEU A 271 14.40 -12.46 -18.45
N SER A 272 15.07 -12.44 -19.62
CA SER A 272 14.54 -13.08 -20.84
C SER A 272 14.36 -14.59 -20.69
N ASP A 273 15.20 -15.22 -19.87
CA ASP A 273 15.10 -16.61 -19.48
C ASP A 273 15.76 -16.81 -18.10
N PRO A 274 15.47 -17.92 -17.40
CA PRO A 274 15.95 -18.12 -16.05
C PRO A 274 17.47 -18.25 -15.90
N LEU A 275 18.19 -18.73 -16.91
CA LEU A 275 19.65 -18.87 -16.83
C LEU A 275 20.32 -17.50 -16.94
N LYS A 276 19.85 -16.63 -17.83
CA LYS A 276 20.30 -15.24 -17.89
C LYS A 276 19.89 -14.42 -16.67
N ALA A 277 18.70 -14.69 -16.11
CA ALA A 277 18.25 -14.09 -14.85
C ALA A 277 19.24 -14.35 -13.72
N VAL A 278 19.70 -15.58 -13.63
CA VAL A 278 20.73 -15.97 -12.67
C VAL A 278 22.05 -15.29 -13.02
N GLY A 279 22.56 -15.46 -14.25
CA GLY A 279 23.85 -14.92 -14.72
C GLY A 279 24.02 -13.41 -14.58
N SER A 280 22.91 -12.66 -14.54
CA SER A 280 22.90 -11.20 -14.48
C SER A 280 22.57 -10.61 -13.10
N ILE A 281 22.61 -11.41 -12.03
CA ILE A 281 22.41 -10.91 -10.66
C ILE A 281 23.53 -9.95 -10.28
N LEU A 282 23.17 -8.82 -9.70
CA LEU A 282 24.08 -7.77 -9.29
C LEU A 282 24.47 -7.87 -7.81
N LYS A 283 25.72 -7.50 -7.52
CA LYS A 283 26.19 -7.17 -6.16
C LYS A 283 26.26 -5.67 -5.89
N SER A 284 26.14 -4.86 -6.94
CA SER A 284 26.30 -3.41 -6.85
C SER A 284 25.09 -2.73 -6.21
N SER A 285 25.34 -1.59 -5.59
CA SER A 285 24.32 -0.66 -5.13
C SER A 285 24.55 0.72 -5.75
N GLU A 286 23.51 1.54 -5.75
CA GLU A 286 23.52 2.92 -6.21
C GLU A 286 22.70 3.77 -5.25
N ILE A 287 23.03 5.06 -5.16
CA ILE A 287 22.39 6.00 -4.24
C ILE A 287 21.80 7.15 -5.05
N PHE A 288 20.50 7.37 -4.90
CA PHE A 288 19.80 8.49 -5.51
C PHE A 288 19.77 9.69 -4.56
N ASP A 289 20.16 10.84 -5.07
CA ASP A 289 20.06 12.11 -4.37
C ASP A 289 18.84 12.92 -4.87
N PRO A 290 17.75 13.04 -4.09
CA PRO A 290 16.54 13.73 -4.52
C PRO A 290 16.71 15.24 -4.67
N SER A 291 17.79 15.84 -4.14
CA SER A 291 18.08 17.27 -4.30
C SER A 291 18.63 17.61 -5.68
N THR A 292 19.35 16.67 -6.30
CA THR A 292 19.96 16.85 -7.63
C THR A 292 19.28 16.02 -8.71
N GLY A 293 18.47 15.04 -8.33
CA GLY A 293 17.86 14.08 -9.26
C GLY A 293 18.87 13.12 -9.88
N ARG A 294 20.06 12.94 -9.27
CA ARG A 294 21.16 12.13 -9.83
C ARG A 294 21.41 10.87 -9.00
N TRP A 295 21.94 9.85 -9.68
CA TRP A 295 22.44 8.62 -9.08
C TRP A 295 23.97 8.67 -8.96
N SER A 296 24.49 8.11 -7.88
CA SER A 296 25.92 7.84 -7.69
C SER A 296 26.15 6.37 -7.34
N GLN A 297 27.34 5.86 -7.60
CA GLN A 297 27.72 4.51 -7.19
C GLN A 297 27.73 4.40 -5.66
N GLY A 298 27.10 3.35 -5.13
CA GLY A 298 27.17 2.96 -3.72
C GLY A 298 28.17 1.82 -3.49
N PRO A 299 28.32 1.35 -2.24
CA PRO A 299 29.17 0.20 -1.93
C PRO A 299 28.61 -1.08 -2.54
N ASN A 300 29.48 -2.07 -2.79
CA ASN A 300 29.01 -3.39 -3.17
C ASN A 300 28.56 -4.18 -1.94
N MET A 301 27.50 -4.98 -2.09
CA MET A 301 27.17 -6.04 -1.14
C MET A 301 28.25 -7.12 -1.14
N GLY A 302 28.33 -7.90 -0.07
CA GLY A 302 29.26 -9.03 0.01
C GLY A 302 28.95 -10.15 -0.99
N LYS A 303 27.70 -10.25 -1.45
CA LYS A 303 27.25 -11.25 -2.43
C LYS A 303 26.37 -10.64 -3.51
N HIS A 304 26.36 -11.29 -4.68
CA HIS A 304 25.33 -11.08 -5.69
C HIS A 304 23.97 -11.46 -5.09
N ARG A 305 22.98 -10.58 -5.22
CA ARG A 305 21.69 -10.79 -4.57
C ARG A 305 20.55 -10.25 -5.41
N ALA A 306 19.63 -11.12 -5.81
CA ALA A 306 18.32 -10.74 -6.32
C ALA A 306 17.24 -11.27 -5.37
N ILE A 307 16.01 -10.79 -5.50
CA ILE A 307 14.85 -11.42 -4.85
C ILE A 307 14.98 -11.37 -3.31
N HIS A 308 15.70 -10.38 -2.79
CA HIS A 308 15.89 -10.16 -1.36
C HIS A 308 14.94 -9.08 -0.87
N ALA A 309 14.72 -9.05 0.43
CA ALA A 309 13.98 -7.96 1.05
C ALA A 309 14.93 -7.00 1.74
N ILE A 310 14.50 -5.74 1.82
CA ILE A 310 15.17 -4.69 2.58
C ILE A 310 14.15 -4.02 3.50
N SER A 311 14.55 -3.72 4.73
CA SER A 311 13.75 -2.90 5.64
C SER A 311 14.66 -2.09 6.54
N GLU A 312 14.21 -0.90 6.89
CA GLU A 312 14.85 -0.09 7.91
C GLU A 312 14.77 -0.78 9.28
N THR A 313 15.88 -0.70 10.02
CA THR A 313 16.04 -1.07 11.43
C THR A 313 16.33 0.17 12.25
N THR A 314 16.26 0.06 13.57
CA THR A 314 16.58 1.18 14.46
C THR A 314 18.00 1.70 14.25
N GLY A 315 18.14 3.02 14.42
CA GLY A 315 19.40 3.72 14.14
C GLY A 315 19.63 4.00 12.65
N GLY A 316 18.62 3.79 11.80
CA GLY A 316 18.65 4.18 10.39
C GLY A 316 19.47 3.27 9.48
N ARG A 317 19.84 2.08 9.97
CA ARG A 317 20.49 1.03 9.16
C ARG A 317 19.44 0.26 8.37
N LEU A 318 19.82 -0.26 7.21
CA LEU A 318 18.93 -1.11 6.41
C LEU A 318 19.34 -2.57 6.52
N LEU A 319 18.42 -3.45 6.87
CA LEU A 319 18.63 -4.89 6.89
C LEU A 319 18.21 -5.49 5.56
N LEU A 320 19.15 -6.14 4.90
CA LEU A 320 18.95 -6.97 3.72
C LEU A 320 18.83 -8.42 4.15
N VAL A 321 17.77 -9.09 3.68
CA VAL A 321 17.39 -10.43 4.15
C VAL A 321 17.21 -11.39 2.99
N GLY A 322 17.93 -12.50 3.01
CA GLY A 322 17.75 -13.61 2.09
C GLY A 322 17.96 -13.23 0.62
N GLY A 323 17.24 -13.88 -0.28
CA GLY A 323 17.37 -13.73 -1.73
C GLY A 323 18.05 -14.91 -2.39
N VAL A 324 18.34 -14.73 -3.68
CA VAL A 324 19.07 -15.68 -4.51
C VAL A 324 20.48 -15.17 -4.70
N THR A 325 21.44 -16.04 -4.46
CA THR A 325 22.89 -15.82 -4.65
C THR A 325 23.47 -17.00 -5.39
N TYR A 326 24.72 -16.88 -5.83
CA TYR A 326 25.55 -18.02 -6.18
C TYR A 326 26.10 -18.70 -4.93
N GLY A 327 25.91 -20.01 -4.84
CA GLY A 327 26.41 -20.86 -3.76
C GLY A 327 27.67 -21.63 -4.17
N PHE A 328 27.86 -22.80 -3.55
CA PHE A 328 28.90 -23.75 -3.92
C PHE A 328 28.70 -24.22 -5.37
N LEU A 329 29.80 -24.38 -6.14
CA LEU A 329 29.81 -24.66 -7.59
C LEU A 329 29.20 -23.56 -8.47
N ASN A 330 29.06 -22.32 -7.99
CA ASN A 330 28.45 -21.21 -8.72
C ASN A 330 26.99 -21.46 -9.16
N LEU A 331 26.30 -22.39 -8.50
CA LEU A 331 24.89 -22.64 -8.77
C LEU A 331 24.00 -21.64 -8.01
N PRO A 332 22.91 -21.15 -8.64
CA PRO A 332 21.96 -20.26 -7.99
C PRO A 332 21.18 -20.99 -6.89
N GLY A 333 21.22 -20.45 -5.69
CA GLY A 333 20.51 -20.98 -4.54
C GLY A 333 19.93 -19.87 -3.67
N THR A 334 18.86 -20.20 -2.95
CA THR A 334 18.35 -19.30 -1.92
C THR A 334 19.31 -19.25 -0.74
N THR A 335 19.47 -18.07 -0.14
CA THR A 335 20.40 -17.88 0.98
C THR A 335 19.69 -17.54 2.27
N LYS A 336 20.30 -17.93 3.39
CA LYS A 336 19.95 -17.46 4.73
C LYS A 336 20.71 -16.19 5.15
N SER A 337 21.68 -15.75 4.35
CA SER A 337 22.56 -14.63 4.71
C SER A 337 21.82 -13.30 4.74
N CYS A 338 22.17 -12.48 5.72
CA CYS A 338 21.68 -11.12 5.90
C CYS A 338 22.85 -10.15 6.01
N GLU A 339 22.64 -8.92 5.56
CA GLU A 339 23.62 -7.83 5.62
C GLU A 339 22.95 -6.56 6.13
N LEU A 340 23.66 -5.77 6.93
CA LEU A 340 23.27 -4.43 7.33
C LEU A 340 24.00 -3.42 6.45
N TYR A 341 23.26 -2.54 5.80
CA TYR A 341 23.83 -1.32 5.27
C TYR A 341 23.98 -0.30 6.40
N ASP A 342 25.24 0.09 6.68
CA ASP A 342 25.57 1.17 7.59
C ASP A 342 25.73 2.48 6.79
N PRO A 343 24.78 3.44 6.91
CA PRO A 343 24.87 4.71 6.20
C PRO A 343 26.03 5.60 6.66
N LYS A 344 26.56 5.41 7.89
CA LYS A 344 27.68 6.22 8.40
C LYS A 344 28.99 5.82 7.74
N GLY A 345 29.24 4.51 7.67
CA GLY A 345 30.42 3.95 7.01
C GLY A 345 30.25 3.74 5.50
N ASN A 346 29.08 4.00 4.93
CA ASN A 346 28.71 3.72 3.54
C ASN A 346 29.15 2.31 3.10
N ARG A 347 28.78 1.28 3.87
CA ARG A 347 29.21 -0.11 3.66
C ARG A 347 28.17 -1.13 4.08
N PHE A 348 28.24 -2.32 3.49
CA PHE A 348 27.49 -3.49 3.95
C PHE A 348 28.32 -4.29 4.95
N VAL A 349 27.67 -4.76 6.02
CA VAL A 349 28.28 -5.56 7.08
C VAL A 349 27.43 -6.79 7.31
N ALA A 350 28.04 -7.98 7.35
CA ALA A 350 27.32 -9.21 7.66
C ALA A 350 26.69 -9.13 9.06
N THR A 351 25.50 -9.70 9.21
CA THR A 351 24.82 -9.83 10.52
C THR A 351 24.26 -11.25 10.70
N GLY A 352 23.53 -11.50 11.78
CA GLY A 352 22.90 -12.78 12.03
C GLY A 352 22.06 -13.24 10.82
N SER A 353 22.21 -14.52 10.50
CA SER A 353 21.51 -15.13 9.37
C SER A 353 20.12 -15.60 9.76
N LEU A 354 19.22 -15.62 8.78
CA LEU A 354 17.92 -16.28 8.92
C LEU A 354 18.10 -17.74 9.39
N PRO A 355 17.13 -18.29 10.15
CA PRO A 355 17.13 -19.69 10.54
C PRO A 355 16.76 -20.64 9.37
N TYR A 356 16.44 -20.09 8.20
CA TYR A 356 16.11 -20.82 6.97
C TYR A 356 16.57 -20.02 5.74
N SER A 357 16.84 -20.69 4.63
CA SER A 357 17.07 -20.00 3.35
C SER A 357 15.74 -19.53 2.76
N ALA A 358 15.71 -18.30 2.24
CA ALA A 358 14.50 -17.73 1.64
C ALA A 358 14.86 -16.75 0.51
N GLY A 359 14.27 -16.93 -0.68
CA GLY A 359 14.08 -15.87 -1.68
C GLY A 359 12.68 -15.27 -1.56
N TYR A 360 12.50 -13.99 -1.90
CA TYR A 360 11.26 -13.22 -1.70
C TYR A 360 10.69 -13.33 -0.26
N PRO A 361 11.50 -13.29 0.82
CA PRO A 361 10.92 -13.16 2.15
C PRO A 361 10.17 -11.83 2.22
N THR A 362 9.02 -11.80 2.89
CA THR A 362 8.33 -10.52 3.14
C THR A 362 8.68 -10.02 4.52
N LEU A 363 9.12 -8.76 4.62
CA LEU A 363 9.48 -8.13 5.89
C LEU A 363 8.34 -7.26 6.41
N PHE A 364 8.14 -7.28 7.72
CA PHE A 364 7.15 -6.46 8.40
C PHE A 364 7.74 -5.81 9.66
N PRO A 365 7.71 -4.47 9.80
CA PRO A 365 8.14 -3.81 11.01
C PRO A 365 7.15 -4.02 12.17
N MET A 366 7.58 -4.68 13.25
CA MET A 366 6.71 -5.10 14.35
C MET A 366 6.09 -3.94 15.12
N ARG A 367 6.74 -2.77 15.12
CA ARG A 367 6.16 -1.51 15.65
C ARG A 367 4.79 -1.15 15.09
N LYS A 368 4.46 -1.60 13.87
CA LYS A 368 3.15 -1.32 13.24
C LYS A 368 1.98 -2.06 13.92
N ILE A 369 2.27 -3.01 14.81
CA ILE A 369 1.28 -3.75 15.61
C ILE A 369 1.61 -3.69 17.11
N GLY A 370 2.28 -2.63 17.56
CA GLY A 370 2.63 -2.43 18.99
C GLY A 370 3.86 -3.20 19.48
N GLY A 371 4.61 -3.87 18.58
CA GLY A 371 5.88 -4.51 18.92
C GLY A 371 7.05 -3.52 19.04
N SER A 372 8.24 -4.03 19.35
CA SER A 372 9.45 -3.20 19.44
C SER A 372 9.80 -2.53 18.11
N SER A 373 10.35 -1.31 18.17
CA SER A 373 10.87 -0.58 17.01
C SER A 373 12.08 -1.27 16.35
N ASP A 374 12.80 -2.09 17.12
CA ASP A 374 13.97 -2.86 16.68
C ASP A 374 13.62 -4.17 16.00
N GLU A 375 12.35 -4.59 16.02
CA GLU A 375 11.95 -5.93 15.57
C GLU A 375 11.38 -5.92 14.16
N LEU A 376 11.92 -6.82 13.33
CA LEU A 376 11.42 -7.10 11.99
C LEU A 376 10.99 -8.56 11.89
N LEU A 377 9.75 -8.78 11.47
CA LEU A 377 9.25 -10.10 11.14
C LEU A 377 9.58 -10.42 9.68
N ALA A 378 10.15 -11.59 9.42
CA ALA A 378 10.28 -12.19 8.09
C ALA A 378 9.30 -13.36 7.95
N VAL A 379 8.55 -13.39 6.85
CA VAL A 379 7.58 -14.45 6.56
C VAL A 379 7.71 -14.98 5.13
N GLY A 380 7.52 -16.28 4.98
CA GLY A 380 7.35 -16.96 3.72
C GLY A 380 8.54 -16.81 2.78
N GLY A 381 8.24 -16.75 1.48
CA GLY A 381 9.22 -16.75 0.41
C GLY A 381 9.30 -18.12 -0.28
N ILE A 382 10.39 -18.34 -0.98
CA ILE A 382 10.74 -19.59 -1.66
C ILE A 382 12.05 -20.15 -1.11
N ASN A 383 12.23 -21.46 -1.15
CA ASN A 383 13.49 -22.10 -0.84
C ASN A 383 13.90 -23.05 -1.97
N ALA A 384 15.15 -22.95 -2.38
CA ALA A 384 15.86 -23.90 -3.23
C ALA A 384 17.30 -24.05 -2.74
N THR A 385 17.70 -25.29 -2.48
CA THR A 385 19.05 -25.63 -2.03
C THR A 385 20.04 -25.77 -3.18
N ILE A 386 19.62 -26.26 -4.34
CA ILE A 386 20.52 -26.57 -5.49
C ILE A 386 19.96 -26.06 -6.82
N ASN A 387 18.65 -26.21 -7.06
CA ASN A 387 18.01 -25.78 -8.31
C ASN A 387 16.97 -24.67 -8.04
N TYR A 388 17.33 -23.43 -8.35
CA TYR A 388 16.44 -22.28 -8.23
C TYR A 388 15.12 -22.43 -9.01
N LEU A 389 15.12 -23.12 -10.17
CA LEU A 389 13.90 -23.35 -10.94
C LEU A 389 12.89 -24.25 -10.22
N ALA A 390 13.38 -25.11 -9.33
CA ALA A 390 12.58 -25.97 -8.48
C ALA A 390 12.25 -25.33 -7.13
N ALA A 391 12.55 -24.05 -6.93
CA ALA A 391 12.28 -23.36 -5.67
C ALA A 391 10.78 -23.39 -5.36
N LYS A 392 10.43 -23.86 -4.16
CA LYS A 392 9.05 -23.97 -3.68
C LYS A 392 8.77 -22.93 -2.62
N ALA A 393 7.52 -22.45 -2.58
CA ALA A 393 7.06 -21.61 -1.49
C ALA A 393 7.31 -22.29 -0.13
N ILE A 394 7.65 -21.49 0.89
CA ILE A 394 7.85 -21.95 2.27
C ILE A 394 6.87 -21.28 3.22
N ASN A 395 6.62 -21.90 4.36
CA ASN A 395 5.75 -21.39 5.41
C ASN A 395 6.52 -20.91 6.65
N ARG A 396 7.82 -20.66 6.52
CA ARG A 396 8.68 -20.30 7.66
C ARG A 396 8.48 -18.84 8.06
N ALA A 397 8.73 -18.56 9.34
CA ALA A 397 8.72 -17.21 9.88
C ALA A 397 9.78 -17.05 10.98
N ALA A 398 10.34 -15.85 11.10
CA ALA A 398 11.31 -15.51 12.13
C ALA A 398 11.28 -14.01 12.45
N ILE A 399 11.67 -13.64 13.67
CA ILE A 399 11.82 -12.25 14.10
C ILE A 399 13.31 -11.93 14.23
N TYR A 400 13.73 -10.82 13.64
CA TYR A 400 15.05 -10.24 13.82
C TYR A 400 15.02 -9.18 14.91
N ASN A 401 16.01 -9.21 15.81
CA ASN A 401 16.23 -8.17 16.79
C ASN A 401 17.36 -7.23 16.35
N GLY A 402 17.01 -5.99 16.03
CA GLY A 402 17.94 -4.97 15.51
C GLY A 402 19.04 -4.51 16.47
N LYS A 403 18.88 -4.75 17.78
CA LYS A 403 19.91 -4.44 18.79
C LYS A 403 20.97 -5.52 18.87
N THR A 404 20.57 -6.78 18.86
CA THR A 404 21.48 -7.93 19.04
C THR A 404 21.97 -8.54 17.73
N GLY A 405 21.29 -8.24 16.62
CA GLY A 405 21.55 -8.89 15.34
C GLY A 405 21.10 -10.34 15.27
N ARG A 406 20.32 -10.83 16.24
CA ARG A 406 19.89 -12.23 16.32
C ARG A 406 18.53 -12.46 15.68
N TRP A 407 18.35 -13.63 15.09
CA TRP A 407 17.07 -14.13 14.62
C TRP A 407 16.49 -15.16 15.59
N THR A 408 15.17 -15.14 15.74
CA THR A 408 14.42 -16.13 16.51
C THR A 408 13.32 -16.72 15.64
N SER A 409 13.35 -18.03 15.44
CA SER A 409 12.27 -18.76 14.79
C SER A 409 10.99 -18.65 15.61
N ILE A 410 9.86 -18.46 14.92
CA ILE A 410 8.54 -18.40 15.55
C ILE A 410 7.61 -19.42 14.89
N GLY A 411 6.32 -19.46 15.27
CA GLY A 411 5.36 -20.35 14.65
C GLY A 411 5.31 -20.17 13.13
N ASN A 412 5.27 -21.29 12.39
CA ASN A 412 5.15 -21.27 10.93
C ASN A 412 3.76 -20.76 10.49
N LEU A 413 3.69 -20.26 9.26
CA LEU A 413 2.44 -20.00 8.57
C LEU A 413 1.66 -21.32 8.35
N PRO A 414 0.31 -21.28 8.40
CA PRO A 414 -0.52 -22.44 8.08
C PRO A 414 -0.38 -22.92 6.62
N THR A 415 0.02 -22.04 5.71
CA THR A 415 0.23 -22.35 4.30
C THR A 415 1.51 -21.71 3.82
N ALA A 416 2.28 -22.45 3.02
CA ALA A 416 3.47 -21.93 2.36
C ALA A 416 3.10 -20.88 1.31
N THR A 417 3.82 -19.76 1.28
CA THR A 417 3.47 -18.63 0.40
C THR A 417 4.70 -17.80 0.02
N VAL A 418 4.72 -17.32 -1.23
CA VAL A 418 5.64 -16.29 -1.71
C VAL A 418 4.88 -15.02 -2.08
N SER A 419 5.47 -13.87 -1.77
CA SER A 419 4.90 -12.54 -2.01
C SER A 419 3.44 -12.38 -1.53
N PRO A 420 3.11 -12.79 -0.28
CA PRO A 420 1.80 -12.51 0.28
C PRO A 420 1.58 -11.01 0.45
N ALA A 421 0.31 -10.59 0.39
CA ALA A 421 -0.09 -9.28 0.84
C ALA A 421 -0.05 -9.22 2.38
N LEU A 422 0.56 -8.18 2.94
CA LEU A 422 0.54 -7.91 4.38
C LEU A 422 -0.30 -6.67 4.67
N GLY A 423 -1.21 -6.79 5.64
CA GLY A 423 -2.07 -5.69 6.05
C GLY A 423 -2.41 -5.77 7.53
N VAL A 424 -2.66 -4.62 8.15
CA VAL A 424 -3.09 -4.53 9.55
C VAL A 424 -4.57 -4.18 9.61
N ALA A 425 -5.35 -4.95 10.36
CA ALA A 425 -6.76 -4.68 10.65
C ALA A 425 -7.01 -4.86 12.15
N GLY A 426 -7.63 -3.87 12.80
CA GLY A 426 -7.85 -3.90 14.26
C GLY A 426 -6.56 -4.10 15.08
N GLY A 427 -5.42 -3.57 14.62
CA GLY A 427 -4.12 -3.76 15.27
C GLY A 427 -3.46 -5.12 15.05
N ILE A 428 -4.10 -6.04 14.32
CA ILE A 428 -3.61 -7.39 14.06
C ILE A 428 -3.02 -7.47 12.65
N LEU A 429 -1.83 -8.06 12.54
CA LEU A 429 -1.21 -8.35 11.24
C LEU A 429 -1.90 -9.55 10.57
N HIS A 430 -2.28 -9.37 9.31
CA HIS A 430 -2.78 -10.39 8.40
C HIS A 430 -1.80 -10.67 7.26
N VAL A 431 -1.64 -11.96 6.96
CA VAL A 431 -0.87 -12.49 5.83
C VAL A 431 -1.89 -13.08 4.85
N ILE A 432 -1.96 -12.55 3.63
CA ILE A 432 -3.09 -12.78 2.74
C ILE A 432 -2.60 -13.23 1.37
N GLY A 433 -3.10 -14.38 0.94
CA GLY A 433 -2.82 -14.94 -0.37
C GLY A 433 -1.31 -15.13 -0.61
N GLY A 434 -0.85 -14.61 -1.75
CA GLY A 434 0.45 -14.89 -2.32
C GLY A 434 0.36 -16.05 -3.31
N ALA A 435 1.48 -16.69 -3.60
CA ALA A 435 1.52 -17.86 -4.47
C ALA A 435 2.17 -19.06 -3.77
N ALA A 436 1.67 -20.24 -4.09
CA ALA A 436 2.36 -21.52 -3.90
C ALA A 436 2.98 -21.95 -5.25
N GLY A 437 3.42 -23.20 -5.34
CA GLY A 437 4.05 -23.73 -6.56
C GLY A 437 5.52 -23.33 -6.70
N SER A 438 6.03 -23.41 -7.93
CA SER A 438 7.41 -23.03 -8.27
C SER A 438 7.50 -21.60 -8.80
N VAL A 439 8.71 -21.05 -8.88
CA VAL A 439 8.95 -19.72 -9.49
C VAL A 439 8.50 -19.66 -10.95
N THR A 440 8.64 -20.77 -11.69
CA THR A 440 8.24 -20.88 -13.09
C THR A 440 6.74 -21.12 -13.28
N LYS A 441 6.06 -21.65 -12.26
CA LYS A 441 4.61 -21.90 -12.28
C LYS A 441 4.00 -21.49 -10.93
N PRO A 442 3.98 -20.18 -10.61
CA PRO A 442 3.39 -19.70 -9.38
C PRO A 442 1.87 -19.88 -9.44
N MET A 443 1.31 -20.42 -8.38
CA MET A 443 -0.13 -20.67 -8.25
C MET A 443 -0.70 -19.77 -7.16
N PRO A 444 -1.50 -18.74 -7.50
CA PRO A 444 -2.18 -17.93 -6.51
C PRO A 444 -2.97 -18.77 -5.50
N ILE A 445 -2.86 -18.42 -4.22
CA ILE A 445 -3.58 -19.10 -3.14
C ILE A 445 -4.62 -18.20 -2.50
N ALA A 446 -5.63 -18.82 -1.89
CA ALA A 446 -6.69 -18.14 -1.15
C ALA A 446 -6.44 -18.11 0.37
N SER A 447 -5.35 -18.73 0.85
CA SER A 447 -5.06 -18.85 2.27
C SER A 447 -4.81 -17.49 2.91
N CYS A 448 -5.36 -17.32 4.12
CA CYS A 448 -5.14 -16.16 4.97
C CYS A 448 -4.71 -16.63 6.35
N ALA A 449 -3.88 -15.83 7.01
CA ALA A 449 -3.49 -16.04 8.39
C ALA A 449 -3.45 -14.72 9.16
N ARG A 450 -3.64 -14.79 10.47
CA ARG A 450 -3.38 -13.69 11.40
C ARG A 450 -2.21 -14.03 12.30
N TYR A 451 -1.43 -13.02 12.65
CA TYR A 451 -0.33 -13.16 13.61
C TYR A 451 -0.80 -12.80 15.01
N ASP A 452 -0.53 -13.68 15.97
CA ASP A 452 -0.69 -13.43 17.40
C ASP A 452 0.68 -13.08 17.99
N ALA A 453 0.84 -11.84 18.45
CA ALA A 453 2.10 -11.34 18.98
C ALA A 453 2.46 -11.94 20.35
N ALA A 454 1.46 -12.26 21.18
CA ALA A 454 1.70 -12.85 22.50
C ALA A 454 2.14 -14.31 22.37
N ALA A 455 1.45 -15.07 21.53
CA ALA A 455 1.80 -16.46 21.26
C ALA A 455 3.02 -16.61 20.32
N LYS A 456 3.38 -15.56 19.58
CA LYS A 456 4.38 -15.58 18.49
C LYS A 456 4.08 -16.67 17.45
N ARG A 457 2.81 -16.77 17.03
CA ARG A 457 2.33 -17.81 16.11
C ARG A 457 1.30 -17.26 15.14
N PHE A 458 1.13 -17.96 14.02
CA PHE A 458 0.09 -17.66 13.03
C PHE A 458 -1.08 -18.62 13.16
N TYR A 459 -2.28 -18.09 12.95
CA TYR A 459 -3.52 -18.85 12.91
C TYR A 459 -4.21 -18.64 11.57
N ALA A 460 -4.70 -19.72 10.96
CA ALA A 460 -5.47 -19.63 9.73
C ALA A 460 -6.75 -18.81 9.97
N THR A 461 -7.14 -18.03 8.98
CA THR A 461 -8.39 -17.27 8.99
C THR A 461 -9.21 -17.60 7.74
N THR A 462 -10.40 -17.00 7.63
CA THR A 462 -11.28 -17.12 6.48
C THR A 462 -10.52 -16.89 5.17
N LYS A 463 -10.62 -17.87 4.26
CA LYS A 463 -9.96 -17.83 2.95
C LYS A 463 -10.57 -16.73 2.08
N LEU A 464 -9.77 -16.23 1.14
CA LEU A 464 -10.26 -15.36 0.10
C LEU A 464 -11.28 -16.11 -0.77
N PRO A 465 -12.38 -15.47 -1.21
CA PRO A 465 -13.30 -16.07 -2.20
C PRO A 465 -12.62 -16.34 -3.55
N VAL A 466 -11.60 -15.57 -3.88
CA VAL A 466 -10.79 -15.71 -5.10
C VAL A 466 -9.32 -15.71 -4.70
N SER A 467 -8.53 -16.66 -5.20
CA SER A 467 -7.10 -16.72 -4.94
C SER A 467 -6.36 -15.52 -5.55
N ARG A 468 -5.36 -15.00 -4.83
CA ARG A 468 -4.63 -13.78 -5.23
C ARG A 468 -3.15 -13.88 -4.87
N GLY A 469 -2.28 -13.64 -5.85
CA GLY A 469 -0.84 -13.44 -5.66
C GLY A 469 -0.41 -12.02 -6.02
N GLY A 470 0.44 -11.38 -5.22
CA GLY A 470 0.94 -10.03 -5.50
C GLY A 470 -0.15 -8.95 -5.55
N ALA A 471 -1.14 -9.04 -4.66
CA ALA A 471 -2.25 -8.08 -4.57
C ALA A 471 -1.85 -6.80 -3.81
N VAL A 472 -2.61 -5.72 -4.05
CA VAL A 472 -2.59 -4.49 -3.26
C VAL A 472 -3.18 -4.78 -1.88
N ALA A 473 -2.56 -4.27 -0.81
CA ALA A 473 -3.10 -4.27 0.54
C ALA A 473 -3.15 -2.85 1.11
N ILE A 474 -4.32 -2.42 1.59
CA ILE A 474 -4.53 -1.10 2.15
C ILE A 474 -5.27 -1.23 3.48
N SER A 475 -4.58 -0.92 4.59
CA SER A 475 -5.23 -0.71 5.88
C SER A 475 -6.07 0.57 5.84
N LEU A 476 -7.33 0.46 6.24
CA LEU A 476 -8.29 1.56 6.24
C LEU A 476 -8.43 2.17 7.65
N ARG A 477 -8.77 3.46 7.73
CA ARG A 477 -9.01 4.17 9.00
C ARG A 477 -10.14 3.55 9.83
N SER A 478 -11.08 2.88 9.15
CA SER A 478 -12.16 2.11 9.78
C SER A 478 -11.69 0.86 10.53
N GLY A 479 -10.40 0.52 10.48
CA GLY A 479 -9.87 -0.74 11.00
C GLY A 479 -10.10 -1.93 10.07
N GLN A 480 -10.67 -1.70 8.89
CA GLN A 480 -10.83 -2.67 7.81
C GLN A 480 -9.53 -2.82 7.00
N LEU A 481 -9.43 -3.89 6.23
CA LEU A 481 -8.36 -4.10 5.28
C LEU A 481 -8.93 -4.33 3.88
N LEU A 482 -8.47 -3.54 2.90
CA LEU A 482 -8.80 -3.72 1.49
C LEU A 482 -7.68 -4.51 0.81
N ILE A 483 -8.07 -5.54 0.06
CA ILE A 483 -7.21 -6.24 -0.89
C ILE A 483 -7.76 -6.01 -2.30
N ALA A 484 -6.92 -5.56 -3.23
CA ALA A 484 -7.33 -5.29 -4.61
C ALA A 484 -6.33 -5.83 -5.63
N GLY A 485 -6.84 -6.25 -6.78
CA GLY A 485 -6.04 -6.81 -7.87
C GLY A 485 -5.28 -8.08 -7.47
N GLY A 486 -4.05 -8.22 -7.97
CA GLY A 486 -3.26 -9.45 -7.89
C GLY A 486 -3.51 -10.37 -9.08
N GLY A 487 -2.65 -11.38 -9.23
CA GLY A 487 -2.84 -12.47 -10.17
C GLY A 487 -3.77 -13.53 -9.58
N GLY A 488 -4.75 -13.99 -10.36
CA GLY A 488 -5.73 -15.00 -9.94
C GLY A 488 -5.91 -16.13 -10.94
N GLY A 489 -6.52 -17.22 -10.48
CA GLY A 489 -6.80 -18.41 -11.30
C GLY A 489 -5.56 -19.19 -11.73
N SER A 490 -5.76 -20.24 -12.54
CA SER A 490 -4.68 -21.10 -13.05
C SER A 490 -3.76 -20.39 -14.05
N SER A 491 -4.25 -19.34 -14.72
CA SER A 491 -3.50 -18.51 -15.67
C SER A 491 -2.77 -17.34 -15.02
N ASN A 492 -2.91 -17.14 -13.70
CA ASN A 492 -2.37 -16.00 -12.97
C ASN A 492 -2.70 -14.64 -13.64
N SER A 493 -3.92 -14.53 -14.16
CA SER A 493 -4.38 -13.32 -14.84
C SER A 493 -4.54 -12.18 -13.85
N ALA A 494 -4.14 -10.98 -14.25
CA ALA A 494 -4.32 -9.80 -13.42
C ALA A 494 -5.81 -9.55 -13.16
N LEU A 495 -6.15 -9.23 -11.91
CA LEU A 495 -7.51 -8.94 -11.46
C LEU A 495 -7.73 -7.43 -11.30
N ASP A 496 -8.97 -6.99 -11.45
CA ASP A 496 -9.43 -5.63 -11.13
C ASP A 496 -10.41 -5.59 -9.94
N SER A 497 -10.77 -6.76 -9.41
CA SER A 497 -11.70 -6.88 -8.28
C SER A 497 -11.04 -6.60 -6.93
N GLY A 498 -11.85 -6.18 -5.96
CA GLY A 498 -11.42 -5.93 -4.58
C GLY A 498 -12.26 -6.66 -3.52
N LEU A 499 -11.66 -6.86 -2.34
CA LEU A 499 -12.24 -7.54 -1.19
C LEU A 499 -11.94 -6.77 0.09
N PHE A 500 -12.92 -6.63 0.97
CA PHE A 500 -12.79 -5.97 2.27
C PHE A 500 -12.81 -7.02 3.39
N TRP A 501 -11.88 -6.90 4.32
CA TRP A 501 -11.82 -7.67 5.55
C TRP A 501 -12.24 -6.82 6.74
N PHE A 502 -13.04 -7.43 7.62
CA PHE A 502 -13.60 -6.82 8.82
C PHE A 502 -13.05 -7.58 10.02
N ALA A 503 -12.25 -6.91 10.87
CA ALA A 503 -11.73 -7.54 12.08
C ALA A 503 -12.87 -7.89 13.06
N ARG A 504 -12.69 -8.99 13.81
CA ARG A 504 -13.61 -9.40 14.88
C ARG A 504 -13.58 -8.41 16.04
#